data_AF-R3W8W2-F1
#
_entry.id   AF-R3W8W2-F1
#
_cell.length_a   1.000
_cell.length_b   1.000
_cell.length_c   1.000
_cell.angle_alpha   90.00
_cell.angle_beta   90.00
_cell.angle_gamma   90.00
#
_symmetry.space_group_name_H-M   'P 1'
#
loop_
_entity.id
_entity.type
_entity.pdbx_description
1 polymer ?
#
loop_
_entity_poly.entity_id
_entity_poly.type
_entity_poly.pdbx_seq_one_letter_code
_entity_poly.pdbx_strand_id
1 'polypeptide(L)'
;MFYEQKNRSLAELIHWLRTDAPKNWEELVFIPEMDERLKQSLFLHRSSLALSLHEYEAWRSAGGVLLARTIDGDYIGEKQGETFFLPHSLVREDIKVKSTTFLELLVAYENSQAAISTFFD
;
A
#
# COMPACT_ATOMS: atom_id res chain seq x y z
N MET A 1 17.95 3.93 1.65
CA MET A 1 18.64 2.67 1.31
C MET A 1 17.96 1.50 2.02
N PHE A 2 16.83 1.06 1.48
CA PHE A 2 16.12 -0.13 1.95
C PHE A 2 16.95 -1.42 1.82
N TYR A 3 18.04 -1.36 1.05
CA TYR A 3 19.05 -2.40 0.97
C TYR A 3 19.60 -2.87 2.32
N GLU A 4 19.78 -1.96 3.28
CA GLU A 4 20.24 -2.32 4.64
C GLU A 4 19.11 -2.89 5.52
N GLN A 5 17.87 -2.85 5.03
CA GLN A 5 16.66 -3.16 5.79
C GLN A 5 15.97 -4.46 5.39
N LYS A 6 16.47 -5.20 4.37
CA LYS A 6 15.86 -6.40 3.76
C LYS A 6 15.32 -7.49 4.70
N ASN A 7 15.75 -7.51 5.97
CA ASN A 7 15.35 -8.51 6.96
C ASN A 7 14.36 -7.98 8.01
N ARG A 8 13.77 -6.79 7.83
CA ARG A 8 12.80 -6.25 8.77
C ARG A 8 11.47 -6.98 8.65
N SER A 9 10.91 -7.32 9.80
CA SER A 9 9.50 -7.70 9.91
C SER A 9 8.58 -6.53 9.52
N LEU A 10 7.32 -6.83 9.17
CA LEU A 10 6.30 -5.82 8.89
C LEU A 10 6.15 -4.80 10.04
N ALA A 11 6.27 -5.26 11.29
CA ALA A 11 6.20 -4.38 12.46
C ALA A 11 7.37 -3.37 12.51
N GLU A 12 8.59 -3.84 12.22
CA GLU A 12 9.78 -2.98 12.16
C GLU A 12 9.72 -2.00 10.98
N LEU A 13 9.17 -2.44 9.84
CA LEU A 13 8.92 -1.57 8.68
C LEU A 13 7.93 -0.46 9.03
N ILE A 14 6.80 -0.79 9.65
CA ILE A 14 5.80 0.19 10.08
C ILE A 14 6.39 1.19 11.08
N HIS A 15 7.20 0.71 12.03
CA HIS A 15 7.88 1.58 12.98
C HIS A 15 8.77 2.60 12.25
N TRP A 16 9.61 2.11 11.34
CA TRP A 16 10.51 2.95 10.56
C TRP A 16 9.78 3.95 9.65
N LEU A 17 8.67 3.53 9.02
CA LEU A 17 7.82 4.40 8.20
C LEU A 17 7.25 5.59 9.00
N ARG A 18 7.12 5.45 10.32
CA ARG A 18 6.62 6.50 11.21
C ARG A 18 7.69 7.43 11.74
N THR A 19 8.90 6.91 11.97
CA THR A 19 9.96 7.62 12.69
C THR A 19 10.98 8.26 11.78
N ASP A 20 11.48 7.48 10.81
CA ASP A 20 12.71 7.81 10.09
C ASP A 20 12.49 7.95 8.58
N ALA A 21 11.42 7.38 8.04
CA ALA A 21 11.14 7.47 6.62
C ALA A 21 10.86 8.92 6.19
N PRO A 22 11.35 9.35 5.02
CA PRO A 22 10.97 10.64 4.47
C PRO A 22 9.45 10.63 4.21
N LYS A 23 8.74 11.69 4.62
CA LYS A 23 7.27 11.75 4.51
C LYS A 23 6.77 11.49 3.09
N ASN A 24 7.51 11.96 2.10
CA ASN A 24 7.31 11.69 0.69
C ASN A 24 8.60 11.10 0.13
N TRP A 25 8.47 10.08 -0.70
CA TRP A 25 9.56 9.48 -1.46
C TRP A 25 9.13 9.35 -2.91
N GLU A 26 9.67 10.21 -3.77
CA GLU A 26 9.34 10.25 -5.20
C GLU A 26 7.81 10.28 -5.42
N GLU A 27 7.22 9.19 -5.89
CA GLU A 27 5.78 9.04 -6.15
C GLU A 27 4.97 8.59 -4.93
N LEU A 28 5.62 8.26 -3.81
CA LEU A 28 5.00 7.67 -2.63
C LEU A 28 4.86 8.66 -1.47
N VAL A 29 3.68 8.65 -0.86
CA VAL A 29 3.39 9.28 0.43
C VAL A 29 3.14 8.17 1.43
N PHE A 30 4.00 8.03 2.44
CA PHE A 30 3.83 6.98 3.44
C PHE A 30 2.70 7.33 4.39
N ILE A 31 1.77 6.38 4.56
CA ILE A 31 0.56 6.52 5.36
C ILE A 31 0.35 5.29 6.26
N PRO A 32 1.37 4.88 7.04
CA PRO A 32 1.33 3.66 7.81
C PRO A 32 0.16 3.67 8.80
N GLU A 33 -0.80 2.78 8.56
CA GLU A 33 -2.03 2.62 9.34
C GLU A 33 -2.97 3.84 9.36
N MET A 34 -2.87 4.78 8.42
CA MET A 34 -3.83 5.90 8.30
C MET A 34 -5.10 5.51 7.52
N ASP A 35 -5.90 4.64 8.14
CA ASP A 35 -7.08 4.02 7.51
C ASP A 35 -8.23 4.98 7.21
N GLU A 36 -8.37 6.07 7.96
CA GLU A 36 -9.57 6.93 7.90
C GLU A 36 -9.79 7.58 6.52
N ARG A 37 -8.71 7.89 5.78
CA ARG A 37 -8.83 8.47 4.43
C ARG A 37 -9.40 7.47 3.42
N LEU A 38 -8.95 6.22 3.48
CA LEU A 38 -9.48 5.18 2.61
C LEU A 38 -10.93 4.83 2.99
N LYS A 39 -11.24 4.73 4.29
CA LYS A 39 -12.63 4.50 4.74
C LYS A 39 -13.59 5.60 4.27
N GLN A 40 -13.18 6.86 4.32
CA GLN A 40 -13.96 7.97 3.78
C GLN A 40 -14.15 7.84 2.26
N SER A 41 -13.10 7.48 1.53
CA SER A 41 -13.16 7.25 0.08
C SER A 41 -14.12 6.09 -0.25
N LEU A 42 -14.03 4.97 0.46
CA LEU A 42 -14.93 3.81 0.33
C LEU A 42 -16.38 4.16 0.68
N PHE A 43 -16.61 5.09 1.60
CA PHE A 43 -17.95 5.57 1.94
C PHE A 43 -18.55 6.46 0.84
N LEU A 44 -17.73 7.34 0.25
CA LEU A 44 -18.16 8.30 -0.78
C LEU A 44 -18.31 7.66 -2.17
N HIS A 45 -17.48 6.67 -2.49
CA HIS A 45 -17.44 6.00 -3.80
C HIS A 45 -18.19 4.66 -3.81
N ARG A 46 -19.24 4.53 -2.99
CA ARG A 46 -20.05 3.30 -2.93
C ARG A 46 -20.65 2.98 -4.30
N SER A 47 -20.19 1.88 -4.88
CA SER A 47 -20.68 1.31 -6.12
C SER A 47 -20.63 -0.21 -6.02
N SER A 48 -21.49 -0.90 -6.76
CA SER A 48 -21.43 -2.37 -6.86
C SER A 48 -20.12 -2.86 -7.47
N LEU A 49 -19.40 -2.01 -8.22
CA LEU A 49 -18.10 -2.31 -8.83
C LEU A 49 -16.91 -2.00 -7.91
N ALA A 50 -17.10 -1.12 -6.91
CA ALA A 50 -16.04 -0.68 -6.02
C ALA A 50 -15.91 -1.57 -4.79
N LEU A 51 -14.69 -1.68 -4.25
CA LEU A 51 -14.42 -2.29 -2.96
C LEU A 51 -15.34 -1.65 -1.91
N SER A 52 -16.04 -2.48 -1.16
CA SER A 52 -16.88 -2.02 -0.08
C SER A 52 -16.07 -1.78 1.20
N LEU A 53 -16.60 -0.94 2.08
CA LEU A 53 -16.04 -0.77 3.43
C LEU A 53 -15.95 -2.10 4.19
N HIS A 54 -16.94 -2.97 4.02
CA HIS A 54 -16.96 -4.28 4.69
C HIS A 54 -15.83 -5.19 4.20
N GLU A 55 -15.58 -5.25 2.89
CA GLU A 55 -14.46 -6.01 2.32
C GLU A 55 -13.11 -5.47 2.81
N TYR A 56 -12.97 -4.14 2.87
CA TYR A 56 -11.78 -3.51 3.43
C TYR A 56 -11.57 -3.84 4.92
N GLU A 57 -12.62 -3.76 5.74
CA GLU A 57 -12.56 -4.12 7.16
C GLU A 57 -12.24 -5.60 7.38
N ALA A 58 -12.76 -6.48 6.53
CA ALA A 58 -12.41 -7.91 6.54
C ALA A 58 -10.93 -8.11 6.19
N TRP A 59 -10.42 -7.42 5.17
CA TRP A 59 -9.01 -7.46 4.79
C TRP A 59 -8.09 -6.98 5.92
N ARG A 60 -8.47 -5.87 6.59
CA ARG A 60 -7.78 -5.35 7.79
C ARG A 60 -7.77 -6.37 8.94
N SER A 61 -8.93 -6.96 9.23
CA SER A 61 -9.07 -7.96 10.30
C SER A 61 -8.25 -9.23 10.06
N ALA A 62 -7.95 -9.54 8.79
CA ALA A 62 -7.05 -10.62 8.40
C ALA A 62 -5.56 -10.24 8.45
N GLY A 63 -5.20 -9.09 9.03
CA GLY A 63 -3.84 -8.62 9.17
C GLY A 63 -3.35 -7.71 8.04
N GLY A 64 -4.27 -7.19 7.21
CA GLY A 64 -3.94 -6.21 6.19
C GLY A 64 -3.58 -4.85 6.80
N VAL A 65 -2.56 -4.20 6.24
CA VAL A 65 -2.06 -2.90 6.67
C VAL A 65 -1.86 -1.98 5.48
N LEU A 66 -2.44 -0.77 5.52
CA LEU A 66 -2.08 0.30 4.58
C LEU A 66 -0.73 0.91 4.94
N LEU A 67 0.12 1.08 3.93
CA LEU A 67 1.51 1.50 4.10
C LEU A 67 1.83 2.79 3.34
N ALA A 68 1.30 2.94 2.13
CA ALA A 68 1.59 4.10 1.29
C ALA A 68 0.42 4.48 0.38
N ARG A 69 0.54 5.65 -0.23
CA ARG A 69 -0.32 6.13 -1.30
C ARG A 69 0.54 6.75 -2.40
N THR A 70 0.19 6.55 -3.67
CA THR A 70 0.82 7.26 -4.78
C THR A 70 0.38 8.72 -4.82
N ILE A 71 1.13 9.57 -5.53
CA ILE A 71 0.71 10.96 -5.82
C ILE A 71 -0.60 11.04 -6.61
N ASP A 72 -0.86 10.05 -7.47
CA ASP A 72 -2.10 9.91 -8.25
C ASP A 72 -3.27 9.42 -7.42
N GLY A 73 -2.97 8.93 -6.22
CA GLY A 73 -3.94 8.71 -5.17
C GLY A 73 -4.31 7.25 -4.93
N ASP A 74 -3.61 6.32 -5.58
CA ASP A 74 -3.74 4.88 -5.38
C ASP A 74 -3.15 4.48 -4.03
N TYR A 75 -3.72 3.47 -3.40
CA TYR A 75 -3.29 3.00 -2.09
C TYR A 75 -2.46 1.73 -2.23
N ILE A 76 -1.44 1.61 -1.40
CA ILE A 76 -0.60 0.42 -1.31
C ILE A 76 -0.65 -0.11 0.12
N GLY A 77 -0.96 -1.39 0.24
CA GLY A 77 -0.99 -2.11 1.51
C GLY A 77 -0.31 -3.46 1.42
N GLU A 78 -0.10 -4.09 2.56
CA GLU A 78 0.45 -5.44 2.66
C GLU A 78 -0.45 -6.31 3.53
N LYS A 79 -0.59 -7.58 3.16
CA LYS A 79 -1.19 -8.61 4.02
C LYS A 79 -0.45 -9.92 3.78
N GLN A 80 0.05 -10.54 4.85
CA GLN A 80 0.64 -11.89 4.80
C GLN A 80 1.76 -12.06 3.75
N GLY A 81 2.60 -11.03 3.57
CA GLY A 81 3.71 -11.05 2.60
C GLY A 81 3.30 -10.78 1.16
N GLU A 82 2.03 -10.43 0.92
CA GLU A 82 1.55 -9.97 -0.37
C GLU A 82 1.30 -8.46 -0.34
N THR A 83 1.72 -7.77 -1.39
CA THR A 83 1.45 -6.33 -1.57
C THR A 83 0.23 -6.15 -2.45
N PHE A 84 -0.69 -5.30 -1.98
CA PHE A 84 -1.94 -4.93 -2.62
C PHE A 84 -1.81 -3.51 -3.16
N PHE A 85 -2.14 -3.32 -4.44
CA PHE A 85 -2.31 -2.02 -5.08
C PHE A 85 -3.79 -1.79 -5.32
N LEU A 86 -4.36 -0.83 -4.62
CA LEU A 86 -5.76 -0.45 -4.70
C LEU A 86 -5.83 0.86 -5.51
N PRO A 87 -6.39 0.84 -6.73
CA PRO A 87 -6.47 2.04 -7.54
C PRO A 87 -7.36 3.08 -6.86
N HIS A 88 -7.14 4.37 -7.15
CA HIS A 88 -7.96 5.46 -6.64
C HIS A 88 -9.46 5.29 -6.92
N SER A 89 -9.82 4.64 -8.04
CA SER A 89 -11.22 4.31 -8.38
C SER A 89 -11.86 3.31 -7.42
N LEU A 90 -11.02 2.54 -6.71
CA LEU A 90 -11.39 1.44 -5.82
C LEU A 90 -12.20 0.33 -6.53
N VAL A 91 -12.18 0.27 -7.86
CA VAL A 91 -12.83 -0.81 -8.64
C VAL A 91 -12.15 -2.13 -8.33
N ARG A 92 -12.93 -3.15 -7.95
CA ARG A 92 -12.36 -4.42 -7.44
C ARG A 92 -11.55 -5.16 -8.49
N GLU A 93 -12.02 -5.14 -9.73
CA GLU A 93 -11.39 -5.81 -10.87
C GLU A 93 -10.01 -5.22 -11.20
N ASP A 94 -9.76 -3.97 -10.79
CA ASP A 94 -8.51 -3.26 -11.02
C ASP A 94 -7.53 -3.37 -9.83
N ILE A 95 -7.93 -4.02 -8.72
CA ILE A 95 -7.04 -4.27 -7.59
C ILE A 95 -6.00 -5.31 -7.99
N LYS A 96 -4.73 -4.94 -7.86
CA LYS A 96 -3.59 -5.82 -8.19
C LYS A 96 -2.95 -6.35 -6.92
N VAL A 97 -2.51 -7.62 -6.96
CA VAL A 97 -1.85 -8.30 -5.84
C VAL A 97 -0.55 -8.93 -6.33
N LYS A 98 0.54 -8.73 -5.58
CA LYS A 98 1.81 -9.42 -5.82
C LYS A 98 2.27 -10.19 -4.59
N SER A 99 2.78 -11.39 -4.82
CA SER A 99 3.43 -12.23 -3.80
C SER A 99 4.85 -11.73 -3.50
N THR A 100 4.94 -10.51 -2.97
CA THR A 100 6.16 -9.79 -2.60
C THR A 100 5.80 -8.83 -1.48
N THR A 101 6.68 -8.69 -0.49
CA THR A 101 6.48 -7.75 0.62
C THR A 101 6.61 -6.30 0.16
N PHE A 102 6.02 -5.36 0.89
CA PHE A 102 6.14 -3.94 0.57
C PHE A 102 7.59 -3.47 0.65
N LEU A 103 8.37 -4.03 1.56
CA LEU A 103 9.81 -3.73 1.66
C LEU A 103 10.58 -4.21 0.42
N GLU A 104 10.32 -5.43 -0.05
CA GLU A 104 10.94 -5.93 -1.28
C GLU A 104 10.51 -5.10 -2.50
N LEU A 105 9.25 -4.67 -2.56
CA LEU A 105 8.77 -3.73 -3.57
C LEU A 105 9.53 -2.41 -3.52
N LEU A 106 9.70 -1.82 -2.34
CA LEU A 106 10.43 -0.56 -2.16
C LEU A 106 11.90 -0.69 -2.57
N VAL A 107 12.55 -1.81 -2.25
CA VAL A 107 13.91 -2.11 -2.73
C VAL A 107 13.93 -2.19 -4.25
N ALA A 108 12.98 -2.91 -4.86
CA ALA A 108 12.93 -3.03 -6.31
C ALA A 108 12.71 -1.68 -7.00
N TYR A 109 11.83 -0.85 -6.43
CA TYR A 109 11.54 0.51 -6.89
C TYR A 109 12.76 1.43 -6.79
N GLU A 110 13.43 1.49 -5.63
CA GLU A 110 14.64 2.32 -5.38
C GLU A 110 15.79 1.96 -6.35
N ASN A 111 15.82 0.74 -6.87
CA ASN A 111 16.83 0.27 -7.82
C ASN A 111 16.41 0.36 -9.29
N SER A 112 15.23 0.93 -9.55
CA SER A 112 14.70 1.09 -10.90
C SER A 112 14.56 2.57 -11.25
N GLN A 113 14.27 2.85 -12.52
CA GLN A 113 13.76 4.15 -12.96
C GLN A 113 12.29 4.05 -13.41
N ALA A 114 11.61 2.98 -13.01
CA ALA A 114 10.26 2.69 -13.43
C ALA A 114 9.26 3.24 -12.40
N ALA A 115 8.08 3.65 -12.86
CA ALA A 115 7.01 4.10 -11.96
C ALA A 115 6.56 2.95 -11.05
N ILE A 116 6.17 3.26 -9.81
CA ILE A 116 5.79 2.24 -8.82
C ILE A 116 4.63 1.34 -9.32
N SER A 117 3.72 1.89 -10.11
CA SER A 117 2.59 1.17 -10.71
C SER A 117 3.01 0.03 -11.65
N THR A 118 4.14 0.18 -12.36
CA THR A 118 4.66 -0.85 -13.28
C THR A 118 5.07 -2.13 -12.58
N PHE A 119 5.34 -2.06 -11.28
CA PHE A 119 5.64 -3.24 -10.47
C PHE A 119 4.40 -4.06 -10.15
N PHE A 120 3.20 -3.62 -10.54
CA PHE A 120 1.96 -4.35 -10.36
C PHE A 120 1.36 -4.88 -11.67
N ASP A 121 1.96 -4.54 -12.81
CA ASP A 121 1.65 -5.11 -14.12
C ASP A 121 2.22 -6.53 -14.30
#